data_AF-A0A7J8FN89-F1
#
_entry.id   AF-A0A7J8FN89-F1
#
_cell.length_a   1.000
_cell.length_b   1.000
_cell.length_c   1.000
_cell.angle_alpha   90.00
_cell.angle_beta   90.00
_cell.angle_gamma   90.00
#
_symmetry.space_group_name_H-M   'P 1'
#
loop_
_entity.id
_entity.type
_entity.pdbx_description
1 polymer ?
#
loop_
_entity_poly.entity_id
_entity_poly.type
_entity_poly.pdbx_seq_one_letter_code
_entity_poly.pdbx_strand_id
1 'polypeptide(L)'
;MQLRDERVVAALFILLQFFLQKQPSLLPEGLWLLNNLTANSPSFCTSLLSLDLIEPLLQLLPVSNVVSVLVLTVLCNVAEKGPAYCEHLWPGPLLSSLLGMLAFSDTDVIGQSLELLQLLFLYRPEAAQAFLQQSGLQALERHEEEAQLQERVHVLQQTALHR
;
A
#
# COMPACT_ATOMS: atom_id res chain seq x y z
N MET A 1 28.68 7.62 -1.52
CA MET A 1 28.57 6.22 -2.00
C MET A 1 27.15 5.74 -1.74
N GLN A 2 26.18 6.24 -2.53
CA GLN A 2 24.73 6.11 -2.23
C GLN A 2 23.96 5.33 -3.30
N LEU A 3 24.59 5.01 -4.43
CA LEU A 3 23.99 4.30 -5.58
C LEU A 3 23.81 2.78 -5.38
N ARG A 4 23.86 2.22 -4.15
CA ARG A 4 23.78 0.75 -3.97
C ARG A 4 22.34 0.25 -3.87
N ASP A 5 21.51 0.92 -3.10
CA ASP A 5 20.16 0.44 -2.80
C ASP A 5 19.22 0.60 -4.00
N GLU A 6 19.29 1.73 -4.70
CA GLU A 6 18.54 1.96 -5.95
C GLU A 6 18.80 0.87 -6.99
N ARG A 7 20.06 0.43 -7.15
CA ARG A 7 20.39 -0.64 -8.10
C ARG A 7 19.81 -1.99 -7.67
N VAL A 8 19.77 -2.27 -6.37
CA VAL A 8 19.14 -3.48 -5.83
C VAL A 8 17.63 -3.43 -6.06
N VAL A 9 16.99 -2.31 -5.76
CA VAL A 9 15.55 -2.10 -5.98
C VAL A 9 15.21 -2.21 -7.47
N ALA A 10 15.96 -1.56 -8.35
CA ALA A 10 15.78 -1.65 -9.79
C ALA A 10 15.94 -3.08 -10.31
N ALA A 11 17.00 -3.79 -9.90
CA ALA A 11 17.23 -5.18 -10.28
C ALA A 11 16.09 -6.09 -9.78
N LEU A 12 15.64 -5.89 -8.54
CA LEU A 12 14.51 -6.64 -7.99
C LEU A 12 13.23 -6.35 -8.78
N PHE A 13 12.98 -5.09 -9.14
CA PHE A 13 11.78 -4.75 -9.90
C PHE A 13 11.78 -5.36 -11.31
N ILE A 14 12.95 -5.38 -11.97
CA ILE A 14 13.12 -6.09 -13.25
C ILE A 14 12.80 -7.59 -13.09
N LEU A 15 13.26 -8.21 -11.99
CA LEU A 15 12.93 -9.60 -11.68
C LEU A 15 11.44 -9.79 -11.41
N LEU A 16 10.77 -8.88 -10.69
CA LEU A 16 9.32 -8.94 -10.46
C LEU A 16 8.55 -8.90 -11.78
N GLN A 17 8.94 -8.03 -12.72
CA GLN A 17 8.34 -7.98 -14.05
C GLN A 17 8.57 -9.27 -14.84
N PHE A 18 9.76 -9.85 -14.73
CA PHE A 18 10.06 -11.15 -15.32
C PHE A 18 9.21 -12.28 -14.69
N PHE A 19 9.09 -12.32 -13.36
CA PHE A 19 8.27 -13.31 -12.65
C PHE A 19 6.81 -13.19 -13.04
N LEU A 20 6.26 -11.98 -13.06
CA LEU A 20 4.87 -11.73 -13.49
C LEU A 20 4.57 -12.34 -14.87
N GLN A 21 5.53 -12.28 -15.80
CA GLN A 21 5.31 -12.77 -17.16
C GLN A 21 5.69 -14.24 -17.39
N LYS A 22 6.69 -14.75 -16.67
CA LYS A 22 7.32 -16.05 -16.99
C LYS A 22 7.22 -17.07 -15.88
N GLN A 23 7.19 -16.64 -14.62
CA GLN A 23 7.16 -17.51 -13.45
C GLN A 23 6.33 -16.88 -12.31
N PRO A 24 4.99 -16.74 -12.45
CA PRO A 24 4.17 -16.00 -11.49
C PRO A 24 4.23 -16.54 -10.06
N SER A 25 4.54 -17.82 -9.90
CA SER A 25 4.74 -18.45 -8.58
C SER A 25 5.91 -17.86 -7.79
N LEU A 26 6.89 -17.22 -8.43
CA LEU A 26 8.01 -16.55 -7.76
C LEU A 26 7.75 -15.07 -7.47
N LEU A 27 6.64 -14.51 -7.94
CA LEU A 27 6.31 -13.11 -7.72
C LEU A 27 6.15 -12.79 -6.22
N PRO A 28 5.45 -13.61 -5.40
CA PRO A 28 5.38 -13.39 -3.96
C PRO A 28 6.77 -13.37 -3.30
N GLU A 29 7.72 -14.16 -3.80
CA GLU A 29 9.04 -14.31 -3.17
C GLU A 29 9.90 -13.07 -3.39
N GLY A 30 9.80 -12.48 -4.59
CA GLY A 30 10.42 -11.19 -4.86
C GLY A 30 9.80 -10.05 -4.05
N LEU A 31 8.47 -10.06 -3.88
CA LEU A 31 7.78 -9.05 -3.08
C LEU A 31 8.05 -9.21 -1.58
N TRP A 32 8.18 -10.45 -1.10
CA TRP A 32 8.60 -10.75 0.26
C TRP A 32 10.01 -10.21 0.53
N LEU A 33 10.94 -10.37 -0.42
CA LEU A 33 12.26 -9.75 -0.31
C LEU A 33 12.16 -8.23 -0.26
N LEU A 34 11.36 -7.61 -1.14
CA LEU A 34 11.16 -6.16 -1.15
C LEU A 34 10.56 -5.63 0.17
N ASN A 35 9.59 -6.33 0.73
CA ASN A 35 9.00 -6.05 2.03
C ASN A 35 10.09 -6.01 3.13
N ASN A 36 10.93 -7.05 3.20
CA ASN A 36 12.01 -7.10 4.19
C ASN A 36 13.05 -5.98 4.01
N LEU A 37 13.37 -5.63 2.75
CA LEU A 37 14.29 -4.53 2.48
C LEU A 37 13.71 -3.18 2.94
N THR A 38 12.40 -2.99 2.85
CA THR A 38 11.74 -1.71 3.17
C THR A 38 11.35 -1.56 4.64
N ALA A 39 11.09 -2.65 5.37
CA ALA A 39 10.56 -2.65 6.73
C ALA A 39 11.23 -1.63 7.67
N ASN A 40 12.57 -1.58 7.72
CA ASN A 40 13.31 -0.68 8.61
C ASN A 40 14.40 0.15 7.90
N SER A 41 14.30 0.32 6.58
CA SER A 41 15.30 1.04 5.80
C SER A 41 14.72 2.24 5.06
N PRO A 42 14.93 3.46 5.57
CA PRO A 42 14.59 4.69 4.84
C PRO A 42 15.24 4.75 3.46
N SER A 43 16.45 4.21 3.27
CA SER A 43 17.15 4.25 1.97
C SER A 43 16.47 3.39 0.90
N PHE A 44 15.96 2.21 1.26
CA PHE A 44 15.19 1.37 0.33
C PHE A 44 13.81 1.97 0.03
N CYS A 45 13.13 2.55 1.03
CA CYS A 45 11.89 3.27 0.80
C CYS A 45 12.10 4.49 -0.11
N THR A 46 13.17 5.27 0.11
CA THR A 46 13.52 6.40 -0.76
C THR A 46 13.85 5.92 -2.16
N SER A 47 14.56 4.80 -2.31
CA SER A 47 14.86 4.23 -3.62
C SER A 47 13.60 3.83 -4.39
N LEU A 48 12.57 3.29 -3.73
CA LEU A 48 11.28 3.02 -4.37
C LEU A 48 10.63 4.29 -4.92
N LEU A 49 10.66 5.38 -4.14
CA LEU A 49 10.11 6.67 -4.53
C LEU A 49 10.91 7.32 -5.66
N SER A 50 12.24 7.35 -5.55
CA SER A 50 13.12 7.98 -6.55
C SER A 50 13.14 7.25 -7.91
N LEU A 51 12.69 6.00 -7.94
CA LEU A 51 12.55 5.19 -9.16
C LEU A 51 11.10 5.15 -9.67
N ASP A 52 10.19 5.94 -9.08
CA ASP A 52 8.76 6.01 -9.46
C ASP A 52 8.04 4.64 -9.45
N LEU A 53 8.38 3.78 -8.47
CA LEU A 53 7.90 2.38 -8.43
C LEU A 53 6.56 2.17 -7.71
N ILE A 54 5.91 3.24 -7.23
CA ILE A 54 4.61 3.14 -6.54
C ILE A 54 3.52 2.65 -7.49
N GLU A 55 3.34 3.29 -8.65
CA GLU A 55 2.32 2.86 -9.60
C GLU A 55 2.58 1.44 -10.16
N PRO A 56 3.81 1.08 -10.56
CA PRO A 56 4.14 -0.30 -10.92
C PRO A 56 3.84 -1.33 -9.81
N LEU A 57 4.00 -0.98 -8.53
CA LEU A 57 3.58 -1.85 -7.41
C LEU A 57 2.06 -1.98 -7.35
N LEU A 58 1.32 -0.88 -7.50
CA LEU A 58 -0.15 -0.90 -7.48
C LEU A 58 -0.74 -1.76 -8.61
N GLN A 59 -0.08 -1.83 -9.77
CA GLN A 59 -0.49 -2.71 -10.87
C GLN A 59 -0.42 -4.20 -10.53
N LEU A 60 0.28 -4.59 -9.46
CA LEU A 60 0.37 -5.98 -9.01
C LEU A 60 -0.79 -6.38 -8.08
N LEU A 61 -1.55 -5.43 -7.52
CA LEU A 61 -2.65 -5.73 -6.61
C LEU A 61 -3.64 -6.77 -7.19
N PRO A 62 -4.08 -6.70 -8.46
CA PRO A 62 -5.07 -7.64 -9.00
C PRO A 62 -4.55 -9.08 -9.21
N VAL A 63 -3.26 -9.36 -8.99
CA VAL A 63 -2.65 -10.65 -9.34
C VAL A 63 -3.13 -11.78 -8.42
N SER A 64 -3.09 -11.56 -7.10
CA SER A 64 -3.60 -12.49 -6.08
C SER A 64 -3.65 -11.83 -4.71
N ASN A 65 -4.36 -12.44 -3.76
CA ASN A 65 -4.45 -11.90 -2.39
C ASN A 65 -3.08 -11.88 -1.68
N VAL A 66 -2.26 -12.93 -1.85
CA VAL A 66 -0.89 -12.96 -1.30
C VAL A 66 -0.04 -11.82 -1.86
N VAL A 67 -0.13 -11.57 -3.18
CA VAL A 67 0.57 -10.46 -3.82
C VAL A 67 0.05 -9.12 -3.31
N SER A 68 -1.27 -8.96 -3.20
CA SER A 68 -1.91 -7.77 -2.67
C SER A 68 -1.43 -7.43 -1.27
N VAL A 69 -1.45 -8.39 -0.35
CA VAL A 69 -0.96 -8.19 1.02
C VAL A 69 0.49 -7.70 0.99
N LEU A 70 1.38 -8.39 0.27
CA LEU A 70 2.80 -8.01 0.23
C LEU A 70 3.04 -6.61 -0.37
N VAL A 71 2.32 -6.25 -1.44
CA VAL A 71 2.39 -4.91 -2.02
C VAL A 71 1.92 -3.87 -1.01
N LEU A 72 0.77 -4.09 -0.37
CA LEU A 72 0.23 -3.17 0.62
C LEU A 72 1.15 -3.06 1.85
N THR A 73 1.77 -4.15 2.30
CA THR A 73 2.76 -4.12 3.39
C THR A 73 4.00 -3.31 3.00
N VAL A 74 4.52 -3.43 1.77
CA VAL A 74 5.61 -2.57 1.27
C VAL A 74 5.20 -1.10 1.31
N LEU A 75 3.97 -0.77 0.88
CA LEU A 75 3.47 0.60 0.90
C LEU A 75 3.25 1.12 2.32
N CYS A 76 2.82 0.28 3.27
CA CYS A 76 2.81 0.61 4.70
C CYS A 76 4.22 0.94 5.19
N ASN A 77 5.23 0.13 4.88
CA ASN A 77 6.62 0.41 5.28
C ASN A 77 7.11 1.77 4.77
N VAL A 78 6.67 2.18 3.56
CA VAL A 78 6.95 3.51 2.98
C VAL A 78 6.20 4.60 3.75
N ALA A 79 4.89 4.45 3.96
CA ALA A 79 4.06 5.43 4.66
C ALA A 79 4.49 5.64 6.12
N GLU A 80 4.94 4.59 6.80
CA GLU A 80 5.48 4.63 8.17
C GLU A 80 6.71 5.53 8.30
N LYS A 81 7.45 5.81 7.21
CA LYS A 81 8.61 6.71 7.25
C LYS A 81 8.22 8.18 7.41
N GLY A 82 6.94 8.49 7.35
CA GLY A 82 6.39 9.77 7.78
C GLY A 82 5.91 10.66 6.64
N PRO A 83 5.62 11.94 6.94
CA PRO A 83 4.85 12.81 6.06
C PRO A 83 5.49 13.07 4.70
N ALA A 84 6.83 13.19 4.65
CA ALA A 84 7.56 13.38 3.39
C ALA A 84 7.43 12.18 2.45
N TYR A 85 7.24 10.96 2.96
CA TYR A 85 7.01 9.77 2.14
C TYR A 85 5.54 9.70 1.70
N CYS A 86 4.61 10.01 2.60
CA CYS A 86 3.18 10.08 2.25
C CYS A 86 2.85 11.17 1.22
N GLU A 87 3.65 12.24 1.14
CA GLU A 87 3.58 13.24 0.05
C GLU A 87 3.81 12.64 -1.34
N HIS A 88 4.60 11.59 -1.45
CA HIS A 88 4.85 10.90 -2.72
C HIS A 88 3.80 9.79 -2.98
N LEU A 89 3.14 9.30 -1.93
CA LEU A 89 2.05 8.34 -2.04
C LEU A 89 0.72 9.01 -2.42
N TRP A 90 0.54 10.29 -2.10
CA TRP A 90 -0.66 11.07 -2.40
C TRP A 90 -0.35 12.57 -2.62
N PRO A 91 -0.91 13.21 -3.66
CA PRO A 91 -1.98 12.73 -4.55
C PRO A 91 -1.50 11.76 -5.64
N GLY A 92 -2.32 10.77 -5.98
CA GLY A 92 -1.97 9.73 -6.95
C GLY A 92 -3.00 8.59 -6.98
N PRO A 93 -2.71 7.49 -7.71
CA PRO A 93 -3.65 6.38 -7.89
C PRO A 93 -3.90 5.57 -6.61
N LEU A 94 -3.05 5.71 -5.58
CA LEU A 94 -3.11 4.92 -4.35
C LEU A 94 -4.50 4.89 -3.72
N LEU A 95 -5.13 6.06 -3.54
CA LEU A 95 -6.41 6.14 -2.85
C LEU A 95 -7.52 5.39 -3.61
N SER A 96 -7.57 5.56 -4.93
CA SER A 96 -8.53 4.86 -5.78
C SER A 96 -8.25 3.35 -5.84
N SER A 97 -6.98 2.94 -5.82
CA SER A 97 -6.61 1.53 -5.69
C SER A 97 -7.12 0.94 -4.36
N LEU A 98 -6.91 1.64 -3.23
CA LEU A 98 -7.36 1.18 -1.91
C LEU A 98 -8.89 1.05 -1.83
N LEU A 99 -9.63 2.00 -2.40
CA LEU A 99 -11.09 1.88 -2.50
C LEU A 99 -11.53 0.66 -3.31
N GLY A 100 -10.81 0.34 -4.40
CA GLY A 100 -11.01 -0.90 -5.15
C GLY A 100 -10.75 -2.15 -4.29
N MET A 101 -9.67 -2.14 -3.50
CA MET A 101 -9.35 -3.27 -2.62
C MET A 101 -10.41 -3.50 -1.55
N LEU A 102 -10.90 -2.43 -0.90
CA LEU A 102 -11.99 -2.51 0.09
C LEU A 102 -13.29 -3.06 -0.50
N ALA A 103 -13.52 -2.95 -1.81
CA ALA A 103 -14.76 -3.41 -2.42
C ALA A 103 -14.77 -4.90 -2.78
N PHE A 104 -13.61 -5.50 -3.07
CA PHE A 104 -13.54 -6.79 -3.77
C PHE A 104 -12.56 -7.82 -3.19
N SER A 105 -11.88 -7.51 -2.09
CA SER A 105 -10.78 -8.35 -1.59
C SER A 105 -11.16 -9.17 -0.36
N ASP A 106 -10.29 -10.10 0.02
CA ASP A 106 -10.45 -10.86 1.26
C ASP A 106 -10.09 -10.03 2.51
N THR A 107 -10.39 -10.59 3.67
CA THR A 107 -10.21 -9.97 4.99
C THR A 107 -8.77 -9.52 5.23
N ASP A 108 -7.77 -10.29 4.80
CA ASP A 108 -6.36 -9.96 5.02
C ASP A 108 -5.94 -8.74 4.19
N VAL A 109 -6.34 -8.71 2.92
CA VAL A 109 -6.08 -7.60 2.01
C VAL A 109 -6.83 -6.34 2.44
N ILE A 110 -8.09 -6.47 2.86
CA ILE A 110 -8.86 -5.36 3.45
C ILE A 110 -8.13 -4.85 4.69
N GLY A 111 -7.73 -5.76 5.59
CA GLY A 111 -6.95 -5.44 6.77
C GLY A 111 -5.71 -4.62 6.42
N GLN A 112 -4.87 -5.07 5.50
CA GLN A 112 -3.67 -4.30 5.14
C GLN A 112 -4.01 -2.96 4.46
N SER A 113 -5.11 -2.88 3.71
CA SER A 113 -5.59 -1.64 3.09
C SER A 113 -6.01 -0.60 4.14
N LEU A 114 -6.70 -1.03 5.21
CA LEU A 114 -7.09 -0.17 6.32
C LEU A 114 -5.87 0.41 7.06
N GLU A 115 -4.78 -0.37 7.18
CA GLU A 115 -3.53 0.11 7.79
C GLU A 115 -2.95 1.27 6.99
N LEU A 116 -2.86 1.08 5.68
CA LEU A 116 -2.29 2.07 4.80
C LEU A 116 -3.13 3.35 4.76
N LEU A 117 -4.46 3.22 4.76
CA LEU A 117 -5.36 4.36 4.88
C LEU A 117 -5.17 5.11 6.19
N GLN A 118 -4.99 4.40 7.32
CA GLN A 118 -4.77 5.02 8.61
C GLN A 118 -3.47 5.84 8.63
N LEU A 119 -2.37 5.27 8.13
CA LEU A 119 -1.09 5.97 7.99
C LEU A 119 -1.20 7.16 7.03
N LEU A 120 -1.91 6.99 5.92
CA LEU A 120 -2.12 8.06 4.95
C LEU A 120 -2.92 9.21 5.56
N PHE A 121 -4.02 8.95 6.27
CA PHE A 121 -4.84 9.99 6.91
C PHE A 121 -4.12 10.67 8.07
N LEU A 122 -3.24 9.94 8.77
CA LEU A 122 -2.40 10.50 9.82
C LEU A 122 -1.48 11.60 9.26
N TYR A 123 -0.85 11.34 8.12
CA TYR A 123 0.16 12.23 7.55
C TYR A 123 -0.36 13.18 6.47
N ARG A 124 -1.49 12.85 5.83
CA ARG A 124 -2.16 13.60 4.75
C ARG A 124 -3.66 13.70 5.03
N PRO A 125 -4.10 14.61 5.92
CA PRO A 125 -5.52 14.77 6.26
C PRO A 125 -6.42 15.02 5.04
N GLU A 126 -5.90 15.67 4.00
CA GLU A 126 -6.63 15.94 2.76
C GLU A 126 -6.99 14.64 2.00
N ALA A 127 -6.23 13.57 2.19
CA ALA A 127 -6.56 12.25 1.63
C ALA A 127 -7.84 11.67 2.28
N ALA A 128 -8.12 11.98 3.55
CA ALA A 128 -9.35 11.57 4.22
C ALA A 128 -10.58 12.28 3.62
N GLN A 129 -10.45 13.56 3.31
CA GLN A 129 -11.52 14.32 2.63
C GLN A 129 -11.77 13.77 1.22
N ALA A 130 -10.70 13.50 0.46
CA ALA A 130 -10.80 12.86 -0.85
C ALA A 130 -11.41 11.45 -0.78
N PHE A 131 -11.13 10.71 0.30
CA PHE A 131 -11.71 9.39 0.55
C PHE A 131 -13.22 9.48 0.76
N LEU A 132 -13.69 10.43 1.57
CA LEU A 132 -15.12 10.67 1.77
C LEU A 132 -15.83 11.07 0.47
N GLN A 133 -15.19 11.92 -0.35
CA GLN A 133 -15.73 12.33 -1.65
C GLN A 133 -15.86 11.16 -2.65
N GLN A 134 -15.07 10.10 -2.48
CA GLN A 134 -15.09 8.90 -3.32
C GLN A 134 -15.87 7.74 -2.67
N SER A 135 -16.90 8.04 -1.89
CA SER A 135 -17.75 7.01 -1.24
C SER A 135 -16.99 6.10 -0.26
N GLY A 136 -15.87 6.56 0.30
CA GLY A 136 -15.04 5.75 1.19
C GLY A 136 -15.76 5.30 2.46
N LEU A 137 -16.68 6.10 3.02
CA LEU A 137 -17.46 5.69 4.18
C LEU A 137 -18.31 4.45 3.89
N GLN A 138 -18.96 4.41 2.73
CA GLN A 138 -19.77 3.28 2.27
C GLN A 138 -18.91 2.05 1.98
N ALA A 139 -17.64 2.24 1.61
CA ALA A 139 -16.69 1.14 1.47
C ALA A 139 -16.31 0.54 2.84
N LEU A 140 -16.24 1.35 3.89
CA LEU A 140 -15.95 0.92 5.27
C LEU A 140 -17.14 0.21 5.92
N GLU A 141 -18.36 0.72 5.73
CA GLU A 141 -19.61 0.16 6.30
C GLU A 141 -19.79 -1.33 5.96
N ARG A 142 -19.29 -1.78 4.81
CA ARG A 142 -19.35 -3.20 4.38
C ARG A 142 -18.59 -4.16 5.28
N HIS A 143 -17.68 -3.65 6.09
CA HIS A 143 -16.75 -4.43 6.91
C HIS A 143 -16.97 -4.24 8.42
N GLU A 144 -18.05 -3.55 8.83
CA GLU A 144 -18.34 -3.28 10.24
C GLU A 144 -18.66 -4.55 11.06
N GLU A 145 -19.25 -5.55 10.40
CA GLU A 145 -19.63 -6.83 11.03
C GLU A 145 -18.46 -7.83 11.06
N GLU A 146 -17.37 -7.56 10.35
CA GLU A 146 -16.18 -8.41 10.33
C GLU A 146 -15.39 -8.24 11.63
N ALA A 147 -15.53 -9.21 12.54
CA ALA A 147 -14.98 -9.11 13.90
C ALA A 147 -13.48 -8.80 13.96
N GLN A 148 -12.71 -9.26 12.96
CA GLN A 148 -11.26 -9.02 12.87
C GLN A 148 -10.91 -7.59 12.41
N LEU A 149 -11.85 -6.91 11.75
CA LEU A 149 -11.65 -5.59 11.15
C LEU A 149 -12.40 -4.47 11.87
N GLN A 150 -13.41 -4.82 12.66
CA GLN A 150 -14.36 -3.89 13.29
C GLN A 150 -13.68 -2.70 13.99
N GLU A 151 -12.67 -2.95 14.83
CA GLU A 151 -11.95 -1.88 15.53
C GLU A 151 -11.29 -0.90 14.55
N ARG A 152 -10.62 -1.43 13.52
CA ARG A 152 -9.87 -0.64 12.55
C ARG A 152 -10.80 0.14 11.62
N VAL A 153 -11.89 -0.48 11.20
CA VAL A 153 -12.97 0.19 10.45
C VAL A 153 -13.50 1.36 11.26
N HIS A 154 -13.83 1.16 12.53
CA HIS A 154 -14.37 2.21 13.39
C HIS A 154 -13.40 3.37 13.60
N VAL A 155 -12.12 3.07 13.91
CA VAL A 155 -11.07 4.08 14.05
C VAL A 155 -10.90 4.90 12.77
N LEU A 156 -10.92 4.24 11.60
CA LEU A 156 -10.76 4.90 10.33
C LEU A 156 -11.96 5.78 9.96
N GLN A 157 -13.19 5.32 10.24
CA GLN A 157 -14.42 6.12 10.08
C GLN A 157 -14.37 7.39 10.93
N GLN A 158 -14.04 7.25 12.22
CA GLN A 158 -13.88 8.40 13.11
C GLN A 158 -12.80 9.35 12.60
N THR A 159 -11.64 8.81 12.19
CA THR A 159 -10.55 9.63 11.66
C THR A 159 -10.98 10.38 10.40
N ALA A 160 -11.71 9.75 9.50
CA ALA A 160 -12.16 10.40 8.27
C ALA A 160 -13.18 11.51 8.53
N LEU A 161 -14.10 11.33 9.48
CA LEU A 161 -15.16 12.29 9.78
C LEU A 161 -14.70 13.51 10.58
N HIS A 162 -13.58 13.42 11.31
CA HIS A 162 -13.09 14.48 12.20
C HIS A 162 -11.85 15.23 11.65
N ARG A 163 -11.53 15.08 10.36
CA ARG A 163 -10.39 15.71 9.68
C ARG A 163 -10.86 16.70 8.61
#